data_AF-Q7V9T1-F1
#
_entry.id   AF-Q7V9T1-F1
#
_cell.length_a   1.000
_cell.length_b   1.000
_cell.length_c   1.000
_cell.angle_alpha   90.00
_cell.angle_beta   90.00
_cell.angle_gamma   90.00
#
_symmetry.space_group_name_H-M   'P 1'
#
loop_
_entity.id
_entity.type
_entity.pdbx_description
1 polymer ?
#
loop_
_entity_poly.entity_id
_entity_poly.type
_entity_poly.pdbx_seq_one_letter_code
_entity_poly.pdbx_strand_id
1 'polypeptide(L)' 'MAIKSSKDFEKRRLERELNNEIEDSKFKVLCPYCKRTKNNGLSCIGMCVADNDY' A
#
# COMPACT_ATOMS: atom_id res chain seq x y z
N MET A 1 -4.07 -31.29 22.70
CA MET A 1 -3.51 -30.54 21.55
C MET A 1 -4.65 -29.74 20.92
N ALA A 2 -4.65 -28.41 20.97
CA ALA A 2 -5.70 -27.62 20.32
C ALA A 2 -5.46 -27.61 18.80
N ILE A 3 -6.37 -28.22 18.05
CA ILE A 3 -6.38 -28.19 16.58
C ILE A 3 -6.84 -26.77 16.20
N LYS A 4 -5.91 -25.91 15.76
CA LYS A 4 -6.25 -24.56 15.26
C LYS A 4 -7.27 -24.72 14.11
N SER A 5 -8.38 -24.01 14.21
CA SER A 5 -9.50 -24.13 13.27
C SER A 5 -9.05 -23.73 11.86
N SER A 6 -9.58 -24.39 10.82
CA SER A 6 -9.25 -24.08 9.42
C SER A 6 -9.48 -22.61 9.06
N LYS A 7 -10.38 -21.93 9.78
CA LYS A 7 -10.63 -20.48 9.63
C LYS A 7 -9.47 -19.60 10.11
N ASP A 8 -8.72 -20.05 11.13
CA ASP A 8 -7.56 -19.32 11.66
C ASP A 8 -6.37 -19.36 10.70
N PHE A 9 -6.28 -20.42 9.89
CA PHE A 9 -5.23 -20.55 8.89
C PHE A 9 -5.46 -19.60 7.72
N GLU A 10 -6.68 -19.57 7.16
CA GLU A 10 -7.05 -18.65 6.08
C GLU A 10 -6.91 -17.17 6.49
N LYS A 11 -7.33 -16.81 7.72
CA LYS A 11 -7.15 -15.44 8.23
C LYS A 11 -5.69 -14.99 8.22
N ARG A 12 -4.77 -15.83 8.69
CA ARG A 12 -3.32 -15.54 8.69
C ARG A 12 -2.72 -15.48 7.29
N ARG A 13 -3.35 -16.10 6.30
CA ARG A 13 -2.91 -16.03 4.90
C ARG A 13 -3.31 -14.67 4.31
N LEU A 14 -4.57 -14.30 4.45
CA LEU A 14 -5.10 -13.00 4.01
C LEU A 14 -4.38 -11.82 4.68
N GLU A 15 -4.07 -11.91 5.97
CA GLU A 15 -3.29 -10.88 6.68
C GLU A 15 -1.87 -10.71 6.10
N ARG A 16 -1.23 -11.80 5.66
CA ARG A 16 0.10 -11.74 5.02
C ARG A 16 0.03 -11.16 3.61
N GLU A 17 -0.98 -11.57 2.83
CA GLU A 17 -1.23 -11.02 1.49
C GLU A 17 -1.48 -9.51 1.57
N LEU A 18 -2.36 -9.06 2.47
CA LEU A 18 -2.62 -7.63 2.69
C LEU A 18 -1.38 -6.87 3.15
N ASN A 19 -0.58 -7.43 4.07
CA ASN A 19 0.65 -6.79 4.52
C ASN A 19 1.67 -6.61 3.38
N ASN A 20 1.80 -7.59 2.49
CA ASN A 20 2.67 -7.49 1.32
C ASN A 20 2.16 -6.40 0.34
N GLU A 21 0.86 -6.36 0.05
CA GLU A 21 0.26 -5.32 -0.80
C GLU A 21 0.46 -3.91 -0.22
N ILE A 22 0.35 -3.77 1.11
CA ILE A 22 0.60 -2.51 1.80
C ILE A 22 2.08 -2.13 1.69
N GLU A 23 3.01 -3.07 1.87
CA GLU A 23 4.45 -2.84 1.70
C GLU A 23 4.77 -2.37 0.28
N ASP A 24 4.28 -3.04 -0.75
CA ASP A 24 4.50 -2.64 -2.15
C ASP A 24 3.91 -1.24 -2.44
N SER A 25 2.74 -0.95 -1.87
CA SER A 25 2.08 0.35 -2.00
C SER A 25 2.87 1.50 -1.34
N LYS A 26 3.75 1.21 -0.37
CA LYS A 26 4.62 2.23 0.25
C LYS A 26 5.69 2.75 -0.71
N PHE A 27 6.20 1.85 -1.56
CA PHE A 27 7.26 2.16 -2.52
C PHE A 27 6.72 2.62 -3.88
N LYS A 28 5.43 2.40 -4.14
CA LYS A 28 4.76 2.89 -5.34
C LYS A 28 4.89 4.42 -5.46
N VAL A 29 5.46 4.87 -6.58
CA VAL A 29 5.54 6.28 -6.93
C VAL A 29 4.13 6.80 -7.24
N LEU A 30 3.70 7.82 -6.50
CA LEU A 30 2.38 8.45 -6.63
C LEU A 30 2.37 9.61 -7.61
N CYS A 31 3.51 10.25 -7.85
CA CYS A 31 3.65 11.31 -8.84
C CYS A 31 4.98 11.14 -9.59
N PRO A 32 4.97 11.01 -10.93
CA PRO A 32 6.19 10.85 -11.71
C PRO A 32 7.06 12.12 -11.74
N TYR A 33 6.44 13.31 -11.60
CA TYR A 33 7.15 14.59 -11.69
C TYR A 33 8.00 14.90 -10.46
N CYS A 34 7.45 14.73 -9.26
CA CYS A 34 8.17 14.97 -8.00
C CYS A 34 8.67 13.68 -7.34
N LYS A 35 8.36 12.51 -7.91
CA LYS A 35 8.74 11.18 -7.40
C LYS A 35 8.29 10.91 -5.96
N ARG A 36 7.24 11.58 -5.49
CA ARG A 36 6.69 11.32 -4.15
C ARG A 36 6.11 9.91 -4.07
N THR A 37 6.39 9.23 -2.98
CA THR A 37 5.73 7.98 -2.60
C THR A 37 4.90 8.23 -1.33
N LYS A 38 4.18 7.23 -0.84
CA LYS A 38 3.43 7.34 0.42
C LYS A 38 4.35 7.57 1.64
N ASN A 39 5.64 7.25 1.52
CA ASN A 39 6.55 7.09 2.67
C ASN A 39 7.81 7.96 2.62
N ASN A 40 8.18 8.51 1.47
CA ASN A 40 9.47 9.19 1.30
C ASN A 40 9.49 10.66 1.73
N GLY A 41 8.39 11.17 2.30
CA GLY A 41 8.33 12.53 2.86
C GLY A 41 8.43 13.66 1.83
N LEU A 42 8.37 13.36 0.53
CA LEU A 42 8.39 14.38 -0.52
C LEU A 42 7.00 15.00 -0.68
N SER A 43 6.92 16.30 -0.41
CA SER A 43 5.74 17.11 -0.73
C SER A 43 5.66 17.36 -2.23
N CYS A 44 4.46 17.35 -2.80
CA CYS A 44 4.31 17.70 -4.20
C CYS A 44 4.52 19.20 -4.43
N ILE A 45 5.31 19.54 -5.45
CA ILE A 45 5.60 20.92 -5.88
C ILE A 45 4.47 21.60 -6.66
N GLY A 46 3.22 21.12 -6.56
CA GLY A 46 2.09 21.68 -7.31
C GLY A 46 2.04 21.39 -8.81
N MET A 47 3.02 20.67 -9.39
CA MET A 47 2.91 20.12 -10.76
C MET A 47 2.07 18.84 -10.83
N CYS A 48 1.78 18.22 -9.67
CA CYS A 48 0.79 17.14 -9.54
C CYS A 48 -0.56 17.76 -9.17
N VAL A 49 -1.03 18.74 -9.92
CA VAL A 49 -2.48 18.83 -10.10
C VAL A 49 -2.76 17.61 -10.96
N ALA A 50 -3.15 16.50 -10.31
CA ALA A 50 -3.87 15.49 -11.05
C ALA A 50 -4.98 16.27 -11.74
N ASP A 51 -4.99 16.28 -13.07
CA ASP A 51 -6.14 16.74 -13.85
C ASP A 51 -7.33 16.03 -13.25
N ASN A 52 -8.02 16.76 -12.38
CA ASN A 52 -9.14 16.29 -11.62
C ASN A 52 -10.28 16.39 -12.63
N ASP A 53 -10.41 15.41 -13.52
CA ASP A 53 -11.71 15.02 -14.06
C ASP A 53 -12.48 14.34 -12.91
N TYR A 54 -12.79 15.14 -11.90
CA TYR A 54 -13.74 14.84 -10.83
C TYR A 54 -14.94 15.74 -11.04
#